data_AF-A0A2P2JNZ7-F1
#
_entry.id   AF-A0A2P2JNZ7-F1
#
_cell.length_a   1.000
_cell.length_b   1.000
_cell.length_c   1.000
_cell.angle_alpha   90.00
_cell.angle_beta   90.00
_cell.angle_gamma   90.00
#
_symmetry.space_group_name_H-M   'P 1'
#
loop_
_entity.id
_entity.type
_entity.pdbx_description
1 polymer ?
#
loop_
_entity_poly.entity_id
_entity_poly.type
_entity_poly.pdbx_seq_one_letter_code
_entity_poly.pdbx_strand_id
1 'polypeptide(L)'
;MSAGVCGKRVGFEEFFGSSPSAKRSRWSTFGSSELGSGSEGNPVLDLLLQMFPALDPELVSTIVGNHNNMVDDAVESLRQISSSNVVESNQSECSGSSTVGNCDAVLALSTAPCFCISEKTSGDFDNTKVGSKWVDVFVEEMMKAVDLDDARERAAKILEAFEQNMHSHSRASEELEHASLKQHLQSLLNDNQILKRAVAVQHERILEQEEKMREAQSLKLVLNQCHEQIRGLEVLFFHQLDSVILSFVFYIKCCLMGEFFVGATDGSLCSLKIKRRLD
;
A
#
# COMPACT_ATOMS: atom_id res chain seq x y z
N MET A 1 -36.59 -38.83 -3.30
CA MET A 1 -36.48 -38.46 -4.72
C MET A 1 -35.94 -37.03 -4.71
N SER A 2 -34.62 -36.85 -4.89
CA SER A 2 -33.96 -36.57 -6.18
C SER A 2 -34.15 -35.11 -6.61
N ALA A 3 -33.13 -34.33 -7.00
CA ALA A 3 -31.68 -34.42 -6.82
C ALA A 3 -31.12 -33.01 -7.10
N GLY A 4 -29.98 -32.63 -6.53
CA GLY A 4 -29.29 -31.40 -6.92
C GLY A 4 -28.63 -31.53 -8.29
N VAL A 5 -28.60 -30.46 -9.08
CA VAL A 5 -27.82 -30.40 -10.32
C VAL A 5 -26.85 -29.22 -10.27
N CYS A 6 -25.57 -29.56 -10.22
CA CYS A 6 -24.46 -28.63 -10.30
C CYS A 6 -23.84 -28.68 -11.70
N GLY A 7 -23.42 -27.51 -12.22
CA GLY A 7 -22.25 -27.40 -13.08
C GLY A 7 -22.45 -27.47 -14.60
N LYS A 8 -21.94 -26.44 -15.28
CA LYS A 8 -21.18 -26.62 -16.52
C LYS A 8 -20.12 -25.51 -16.66
N ARG A 9 -18.85 -25.90 -16.60
CA ARG A 9 -17.75 -25.17 -17.26
C ARG A 9 -17.39 -25.97 -18.52
N VAL A 10 -17.03 -25.25 -19.58
CA VAL A 10 -16.43 -25.74 -20.83
C VAL A 10 -15.39 -24.66 -21.17
N GLY A 11 -14.12 -24.90 -21.48
CA GLY A 11 -13.41 -26.15 -21.75
C GLY A 11 -12.80 -26.11 -23.15
N PHE A 12 -11.53 -25.71 -23.26
CA PHE A 12 -10.46 -26.11 -24.21
C PHE A 12 -9.29 -25.10 -24.10
N GLU A 13 -8.01 -25.39 -24.36
CA GLU A 13 -7.34 -26.59 -24.91
C GLU A 13 -5.89 -26.69 -24.36
N GLU A 14 -5.23 -27.85 -24.49
CA GLU A 14 -3.93 -28.18 -23.85
C GLU A 14 -2.99 -28.87 -24.86
N PHE A 15 -1.77 -28.34 -25.06
CA PHE A 15 -0.62 -28.92 -25.81
C PHE A 15 0.59 -28.01 -25.57
N PHE A 16 1.83 -28.42 -25.25
CA PHE A 16 2.47 -29.74 -25.10
C PHE A 16 3.57 -29.66 -24.01
N GLY A 17 3.99 -30.79 -23.43
CA GLY A 17 5.40 -30.98 -23.00
C GLY A 17 5.67 -31.36 -21.53
N SER A 18 5.60 -32.65 -21.19
CA SER A 18 6.29 -33.24 -20.02
C SER A 18 7.82 -33.13 -20.21
N SER A 19 8.72 -33.16 -19.21
CA SER A 19 8.77 -34.01 -18.00
C SER A 19 9.82 -33.46 -16.97
N PRO A 20 10.30 -34.14 -15.90
CA PRO A 20 10.20 -33.57 -14.54
C PRO A 20 11.52 -33.36 -13.76
N SER A 21 11.58 -32.40 -12.83
CA SER A 21 12.40 -32.53 -11.61
C SER A 21 12.02 -31.58 -10.47
N ALA A 22 12.37 -32.02 -9.26
CA ALA A 22 12.10 -31.47 -7.93
C ALA A 22 12.27 -29.95 -7.72
N LYS A 23 11.24 -29.29 -7.16
CA LYS A 23 11.20 -28.78 -5.76
C LYS A 23 9.95 -27.92 -5.51
N ARG A 24 9.04 -28.38 -4.65
CA ARG A 24 8.03 -27.51 -4.00
C ARG A 24 8.72 -26.70 -2.90
N SER A 25 8.68 -25.37 -2.95
CA SER A 25 8.68 -24.58 -1.71
C SER A 25 7.23 -24.47 -1.23
N ARG A 26 6.98 -24.88 0.01
CA ARG A 26 5.78 -24.48 0.75
C ARG A 26 6.12 -23.16 1.42
N TRP A 27 5.33 -22.12 1.21
CA TRP A 27 5.28 -21.03 2.19
C TRP A 27 4.53 -21.55 3.42
N SER A 28 5.30 -21.99 4.41
CA SER A 28 4.82 -22.31 5.74
C SER A 28 4.81 -21.05 6.60
N THR A 29 3.68 -20.83 7.25
CA THR A 29 3.54 -20.17 8.56
C THR A 29 4.82 -20.22 9.39
N PHE A 30 5.40 -19.05 9.70
CA PHE A 30 6.28 -18.92 10.86
C PHE A 30 5.41 -18.55 12.06
N GLY A 31 5.21 -19.52 12.95
CA GLY A 31 4.70 -19.28 14.30
C GLY A 31 5.80 -18.71 15.20
N SER A 32 5.40 -18.25 16.38
CA SER A 32 6.24 -17.61 17.38
C SER A 32 7.52 -18.39 17.72
N SER A 33 8.59 -17.62 17.95
CA SER A 33 9.63 -17.97 18.91
C SER A 33 9.77 -16.81 19.89
N GLU A 34 9.13 -16.93 21.05
CA GLU A 34 9.61 -16.20 22.22
C GLU A 34 10.88 -16.90 22.73
N LEU A 35 11.96 -16.15 22.94
CA LEU A 35 12.69 -16.04 24.21
C LEU A 35 14.08 -15.43 24.01
N GLY A 36 14.20 -14.14 24.33
CA GLY A 36 15.35 -13.55 25.02
C GLY A 36 16.75 -13.62 24.40
N SER A 37 17.17 -12.53 23.75
CA SER A 37 18.35 -11.77 24.20
C SER A 37 18.26 -10.34 23.68
N GLY A 38 18.70 -9.37 24.48
CA GLY A 38 18.50 -7.95 24.19
C GLY A 38 19.37 -7.43 23.04
N SER A 39 18.70 -6.94 22.00
CA SER A 39 19.15 -5.80 21.22
C SER A 39 17.89 -5.07 20.75
N GLU A 40 17.82 -3.75 20.93
CA GLU A 40 16.70 -2.94 20.43
C GLU A 40 16.88 -2.74 18.91
N GLY A 41 16.63 -3.83 18.18
CA GLY A 41 16.55 -3.82 16.71
C GLY A 41 15.40 -2.92 16.28
N ASN A 42 15.74 -1.71 15.85
CA ASN A 42 14.77 -0.75 15.35
C ASN A 42 14.23 -1.28 14.01
N PRO A 43 12.92 -1.60 13.89
CA PRO A 43 12.39 -2.25 12.68
C PRO A 43 12.50 -1.36 11.43
N VAL A 44 12.71 -0.05 11.61
CA VAL A 44 13.03 0.89 10.53
C VAL A 44 14.44 0.63 9.96
N LEU A 45 15.43 0.31 10.79
CA LEU A 45 16.79 0.00 10.34
C LEU A 45 16.81 -1.27 9.50
N ASP A 46 16.17 -2.34 9.97
CA ASP A 46 16.12 -3.63 9.25
C ASP A 46 15.47 -3.48 7.86
N LEU A 47 14.39 -2.69 7.75
CA LEU A 47 13.73 -2.40 6.48
C LEU A 47 14.66 -1.61 5.52
N LEU A 48 15.42 -0.65 6.02
CA LEU A 48 16.30 0.18 5.21
C LEU A 48 17.58 -0.55 4.78
N LEU A 49 18.14 -1.40 5.64
CA LEU A 49 19.23 -2.31 5.29
C LEU A 49 18.80 -3.31 4.20
N GLN A 50 17.56 -3.78 4.23
CA GLN A 50 17.00 -4.61 3.16
C GLN A 50 16.81 -3.84 1.83
N MET A 51 16.51 -2.54 1.88
CA MET A 51 16.36 -1.69 0.70
C MET A 51 17.70 -1.23 0.09
N PHE A 52 18.74 -1.07 0.91
CA PHE A 52 20.06 -0.59 0.49
C PHE A 52 21.20 -1.55 0.91
N PRO A 53 21.22 -2.81 0.44
CA PRO A 53 22.20 -3.82 0.85
C PRO A 53 23.64 -3.55 0.39
N ALA A 54 23.87 -2.47 -0.36
CA ALA A 54 25.19 -2.00 -0.81
C ALA A 54 25.75 -0.84 0.03
N LEU A 55 24.99 -0.32 0.99
CA LEU A 55 25.44 0.74 1.90
C LEU A 55 25.92 0.14 3.23
N ASP A 56 26.88 0.82 3.86
CA ASP A 56 27.44 0.43 5.15
C ASP A 56 26.38 0.54 6.28
N PRO A 57 26.14 -0.52 7.08
CA PRO A 57 25.11 -0.48 8.12
C PRO A 57 25.30 0.62 9.18
N GLU A 58 26.53 1.03 9.48
CA GLU A 58 26.78 2.14 10.42
C GLU A 58 26.35 3.50 9.84
N LEU A 59 26.51 3.69 8.52
CA LEU A 59 26.02 4.87 7.80
C LEU A 59 24.49 4.90 7.76
N VAL A 60 23.83 3.76 7.54
CA VAL A 60 22.36 3.65 7.60
C VAL A 60 21.84 3.98 9.01
N SER A 61 22.50 3.46 10.05
CA SER A 61 22.14 3.71 11.45
C SER A 61 22.26 5.19 11.86
N THR A 62 23.35 5.85 11.45
CA THR A 62 23.58 7.27 11.76
C THR A 62 22.59 8.20 11.05
N ILE A 63 22.24 7.92 9.79
CA ILE A 63 21.25 8.70 9.05
C ILE A 63 19.86 8.56 9.68
N VAL A 64 19.42 7.34 9.99
CA VAL A 64 18.11 7.09 10.64
C VAL A 64 18.01 7.71 12.03
N GLY A 65 19.12 7.70 12.79
CA GLY A 65 19.22 8.40 14.07
C GLY A 65 19.07 9.92 13.92
N ASN A 66 19.76 10.52 12.93
CA ASN A 66 19.68 11.96 12.65
C ASN A 66 18.27 12.41 12.19
N HIS A 67 17.54 11.56 11.47
CA HIS A 67 16.17 11.82 11.01
C HIS A 67 15.07 11.40 12.01
N ASN A 68 15.40 11.12 13.28
CA ASN A 68 14.43 10.75 14.33
C ASN A 68 13.47 9.59 13.93
N ASN A 69 13.97 8.60 13.18
CA ASN A 69 13.17 7.50 12.62
C ASN A 69 12.08 7.88 11.60
N MET A 70 12.12 9.09 11.01
CA MET A 70 11.31 9.43 9.84
C MET A 70 11.81 8.60 8.64
N VAL A 71 11.08 7.55 8.30
CA VAL A 71 11.47 6.58 7.25
C VAL A 71 11.70 7.28 5.92
N ASP A 72 10.79 8.15 5.49
CA ASP A 72 10.82 8.76 4.17
C ASP A 72 12.02 9.73 3.98
N ASP A 73 12.33 10.55 4.99
CA ASP A 73 13.48 11.46 4.97
C ASP A 73 14.82 10.68 4.98
N ALA A 74 14.90 9.60 5.75
CA ALA A 74 16.07 8.73 5.78
C ALA A 74 16.23 7.98 4.45
N VAL A 75 15.13 7.51 3.85
CA VAL A 75 15.11 6.88 2.52
C VAL A 75 15.66 7.82 1.46
N GLU A 76 15.20 9.07 1.41
CA GLU A 76 15.63 10.02 0.37
C GLU A 76 17.11 10.39 0.54
N SER A 77 17.56 10.62 1.77
CA SER A 77 18.98 10.83 2.09
C SER A 77 19.86 9.64 1.67
N LEU A 78 19.40 8.40 1.93
CA LEU A 78 20.11 7.18 1.51
C LEU A 78 20.12 7.00 -0.02
N ARG A 79 19.05 7.37 -0.73
CA ARG A 79 19.03 7.39 -2.21
C ARG A 79 20.03 8.39 -2.76
N GLN A 80 20.11 9.59 -2.18
CA GLN A 80 21.04 10.63 -2.63
C GLN A 80 22.50 10.16 -2.48
N ILE A 81 22.86 9.56 -1.33
CA ILE A 81 24.20 9.00 -1.11
C ILE A 81 24.46 7.81 -2.04
N SER A 82 23.51 6.88 -2.17
CA SER A 82 23.63 5.74 -3.08
C SER A 82 23.76 6.15 -4.55
N SER A 83 23.27 7.34 -4.92
CA SER A 83 23.37 7.87 -6.29
C SER A 83 24.66 8.66 -6.50
N SER A 84 25.14 9.38 -5.48
CA SER A 84 26.44 10.07 -5.49
C SER A 84 27.61 9.06 -5.59
N ASN A 85 27.53 7.95 -4.87
CA ASN A 85 28.55 6.90 -4.87
C ASN A 85 28.69 6.17 -6.23
N VAL A 86 27.75 6.36 -7.17
CA VAL A 86 27.86 5.84 -8.55
C VAL A 86 28.71 6.76 -9.44
N VAL A 87 29.03 7.98 -9.00
CA VAL A 87 29.79 8.98 -9.78
C VAL A 87 31.25 9.10 -9.31
N GLU A 88 31.58 8.76 -8.06
CA GLU A 88 32.97 8.86 -7.55
C GLU A 88 33.78 7.57 -7.71
N SER A 89 34.27 7.38 -8.94
CA SER A 89 35.58 6.76 -9.17
C SER A 89 36.24 7.38 -10.39
N ASN A 90 36.81 8.57 -10.21
CA ASN A 90 37.97 9.08 -10.94
C ASN A 90 38.58 10.27 -10.19
N GLN A 91 39.87 10.17 -9.84
CA GLN A 91 40.61 11.20 -9.09
C GLN A 91 41.00 12.37 -9.99
N SER A 92 41.07 13.58 -9.43
CA SER A 92 42.06 14.58 -9.84
C SER A 92 42.32 15.59 -8.73
N GLU A 93 43.58 15.68 -8.31
CA GLU A 93 44.06 16.69 -7.35
C GLU A 93 44.14 18.08 -8.03
N CYS A 94 43.90 19.14 -7.27
CA CYS A 94 44.59 20.41 -7.52
C CYS A 94 44.73 21.25 -6.24
N SER A 95 45.97 21.40 -5.75
CA SER A 95 46.28 22.37 -4.70
C SER A 95 46.54 23.76 -5.30
N GLY A 96 45.94 24.80 -4.71
CA GLY A 96 46.08 26.18 -5.18
C GLY A 96 45.66 27.20 -4.12
N SER A 97 46.57 27.57 -3.22
CA SER A 97 46.38 28.59 -2.18
C SER A 97 46.03 29.98 -2.73
N SER A 98 45.10 30.73 -2.09
CA SER A 98 45.46 31.95 -1.32
C SER A 98 44.29 32.72 -0.67
N THR A 99 44.35 32.80 0.66
CA THR A 99 44.09 33.98 1.55
C THR A 99 42.72 34.69 1.66
N VAL A 100 42.14 34.56 2.88
CA VAL A 100 41.59 35.61 3.77
C VAL A 100 40.14 36.11 3.58
N GLY A 101 39.31 35.92 4.63
CA GLY A 101 38.04 36.65 4.84
C GLY A 101 37.05 36.04 5.85
N ASN A 102 37.29 36.12 7.16
CA ASN A 102 36.24 36.00 8.21
C ASN A 102 35.26 37.20 8.09
N CYS A 103 34.02 37.25 8.60
CA CYS A 103 33.11 36.32 9.32
C CYS A 103 31.65 36.83 9.06
N ASP A 104 30.53 36.49 9.72
CA ASP A 104 30.22 35.78 10.99
C ASP A 104 28.78 35.20 10.97
N ALA A 105 28.30 34.60 12.07
CA ALA A 105 27.02 33.87 12.15
C ALA A 105 25.78 34.70 12.58
N VAL A 106 24.64 34.51 11.90
CA VAL A 106 23.28 34.70 12.45
C VAL A 106 22.29 33.68 11.85
N LEU A 107 21.53 33.01 12.71
CA LEU A 107 20.37 32.16 12.38
C LEU A 107 19.12 32.99 12.10
N ALA A 108 18.42 32.76 10.98
CA ALA A 108 16.98 33.02 10.84
C ALA A 108 16.34 32.30 9.63
N LEU A 109 15.79 31.12 9.90
CA LEU A 109 14.71 30.42 9.21
C LEU A 109 13.78 31.28 8.30
N SER A 110 13.66 30.95 7.00
CA SER A 110 12.34 30.77 6.34
C SER A 110 12.40 30.15 4.93
N THR A 111 11.68 29.03 4.77
CA THR A 111 10.79 28.70 3.63
C THR A 111 11.26 28.91 2.17
N ALA A 112 11.75 27.84 1.52
CA ALA A 112 11.18 27.21 0.31
C ALA A 112 12.25 26.40 -0.47
N PRO A 113 11.97 25.16 -0.93
CA PRO A 113 12.83 24.48 -1.89
C PRO A 113 12.63 25.07 -3.28
N CYS A 114 13.68 25.68 -3.86
CA CYS A 114 13.72 25.92 -5.31
C CYS A 114 13.77 24.57 -6.02
N PHE A 115 12.65 24.17 -6.62
CA PHE A 115 12.59 22.96 -7.45
C PHE A 115 13.27 23.27 -8.80
N CYS A 116 14.57 23.01 -8.88
CA CYS A 116 15.32 23.12 -10.13
C CYS A 116 14.85 22.01 -11.09
N ILE A 117 13.82 22.32 -11.88
CA ILE A 117 13.43 21.49 -13.01
C ILE A 117 14.63 21.50 -13.97
N SER A 118 15.24 20.33 -14.18
CA SER A 118 16.29 20.14 -15.18
C SER A 118 15.65 20.19 -16.57
N GLU A 119 15.34 21.40 -17.00
CA GLU A 119 14.82 21.66 -18.32
C GLU A 119 15.97 21.59 -19.32
N LYS A 120 16.11 20.41 -19.94
CA LYS A 120 16.99 20.19 -21.09
C LYS A 120 16.41 20.93 -22.32
N THR A 121 16.54 22.27 -22.31
CA THR A 121 16.17 23.20 -23.38
C THR A 121 17.05 23.00 -24.63
N SER A 122 16.83 21.87 -25.32
CA SER A 122 17.20 21.73 -26.73
C SER A 122 16.18 22.49 -27.59
N GLY A 123 16.26 23.82 -27.51
CA GLY A 123 15.34 24.75 -28.18
C GLY A 123 15.94 26.13 -28.49
N ASP A 124 17.03 26.53 -27.83
CA ASP A 124 17.62 27.88 -27.95
C ASP A 124 18.49 28.11 -29.21
N PHE A 125 18.57 27.12 -30.11
CA PHE A 125 19.49 27.16 -31.26
C PHE A 125 18.88 27.63 -32.59
N ASP A 126 17.56 27.86 -32.68
CA ASP A 126 16.92 28.24 -33.96
C ASP A 126 16.57 29.73 -34.06
N ASN A 127 16.09 30.38 -32.99
CA ASN A 127 15.76 31.81 -33.02
C ASN A 127 16.98 32.69 -33.33
N THR A 128 18.15 32.41 -32.74
CA THR A 128 19.42 33.08 -33.05
C THR A 128 19.83 32.91 -34.53
N LYS A 129 19.46 31.77 -35.14
CA LYS A 129 19.77 31.41 -36.53
C LYS A 129 18.77 32.00 -37.54
N VAL A 130 17.53 32.26 -37.13
CA VAL A 130 16.55 33.05 -37.89
C VAL A 130 16.89 34.54 -37.79
N GLY A 131 17.30 35.01 -36.61
CA GLY A 131 17.72 36.38 -36.32
C GLY A 131 18.82 36.91 -37.23
N SER A 132 19.82 36.09 -37.58
CA SER A 132 20.86 36.51 -38.54
C SER A 132 20.33 36.65 -39.97
N LYS A 133 19.47 35.72 -40.42
CA LYS A 133 19.08 35.60 -41.83
C LYS A 133 18.19 36.74 -42.32
N TRP A 134 17.28 37.25 -41.49
CA TRP A 134 16.42 38.36 -41.91
C TRP A 134 17.22 39.66 -42.06
N VAL A 135 18.28 39.84 -41.26
CA VAL A 135 19.23 40.96 -41.38
C VAL A 135 19.99 40.87 -42.70
N ASP A 136 20.47 39.68 -43.07
CA ASP A 136 21.15 39.47 -44.36
C ASP A 136 20.23 39.83 -45.54
N VAL A 137 18.97 39.36 -45.53
CA VAL A 137 17.97 39.68 -46.57
C VAL A 137 17.62 41.18 -46.59
N PHE A 138 17.49 41.81 -45.42
CA PHE A 138 17.24 43.25 -45.31
C PHE A 138 18.39 44.06 -45.91
N VAL A 139 19.63 43.75 -45.56
CA VAL A 139 20.83 44.43 -46.08
C VAL A 139 21.00 44.18 -47.58
N GLU A 140 20.72 42.97 -48.06
CA GLU A 140 20.79 42.63 -49.49
C GLU A 140 19.78 43.43 -50.33
N GLU A 141 18.53 43.56 -49.87
CA GLU A 141 17.52 44.36 -50.57
C GLU A 141 17.80 45.87 -50.50
N MET A 142 18.35 46.36 -49.37
CA MET A 142 18.75 47.76 -49.24
C MET A 142 19.95 48.11 -50.16
N MET A 143 20.87 47.18 -50.41
CA MET A 143 21.96 47.38 -51.40
C MET A 143 21.48 47.44 -52.85
N LYS A 144 20.25 46.99 -53.15
CA LYS A 144 19.64 47.06 -54.49
C LYS A 144 18.83 48.34 -54.70
N ALA A 145 18.68 49.18 -53.68
CA ALA A 145 17.88 50.39 -53.76
C ALA A 145 18.52 51.44 -54.69
N VAL A 146 17.70 52.07 -55.53
CA VAL A 146 18.18 53.07 -56.52
C VAL A 146 18.24 54.47 -55.92
N ASP A 147 17.33 54.78 -55.00
CA ASP A 147 17.24 56.04 -54.27
C ASP A 147 16.73 55.83 -52.84
N LEU A 148 16.62 56.93 -52.07
CA LEU A 148 16.25 56.89 -50.66
C LEU A 148 14.75 56.62 -50.43
N ASP A 149 13.88 56.90 -51.41
CA ASP A 149 12.45 56.59 -51.35
C ASP A 149 12.19 55.10 -51.64
N ASP A 150 12.85 54.53 -52.65
CA ASP A 150 12.87 53.08 -52.94
C ASP A 150 13.48 52.29 -51.76
N ALA A 151 14.57 52.78 -51.17
CA ALA A 151 15.14 52.21 -49.94
C ALA A 151 14.13 52.21 -48.78
N ARG A 152 13.35 53.29 -48.59
CA ARG A 152 12.32 53.35 -47.55
C ARG A 152 11.17 52.37 -47.84
N GLU A 153 10.73 52.25 -49.10
CA GLU A 153 9.66 51.32 -49.47
C GLU A 153 10.08 49.86 -49.28
N ARG A 154 11.31 49.50 -49.64
CA ARG A 154 11.88 48.17 -49.39
C ARG A 154 11.98 47.86 -47.89
N ALA A 155 12.55 48.78 -47.12
CA ALA A 155 12.66 48.62 -45.66
C ALA A 155 11.29 48.42 -45.01
N ALA A 156 10.28 49.20 -45.41
CA ALA A 156 8.92 49.08 -44.89
C ALA A 156 8.32 47.69 -45.17
N LYS A 157 8.40 47.19 -46.41
CA LYS A 157 7.88 45.86 -46.79
C LYS A 157 8.55 44.72 -46.03
N ILE A 158 9.86 44.79 -45.81
CA ILE A 158 10.60 43.73 -45.10
C ILE A 158 10.28 43.75 -43.61
N LEU A 159 10.17 44.95 -43.00
CA LEU A 159 9.79 45.09 -41.59
C LEU A 159 8.33 44.68 -41.33
N GLU A 160 7.40 45.01 -42.23
CA GLU A 160 6.01 44.56 -42.18
C GLU A 160 5.92 43.02 -42.28
N ALA A 161 6.64 42.41 -43.23
CA ALA A 161 6.71 40.95 -43.34
C ALA A 161 7.34 40.28 -42.10
N PHE A 162 8.33 40.91 -41.48
CA PHE A 162 8.94 40.46 -40.23
C PHE A 162 7.97 40.55 -39.04
N GLU A 163 7.25 41.66 -38.89
CA GLU A 163 6.22 41.86 -37.87
C GLU A 163 5.11 40.80 -37.98
N GLN A 164 4.60 40.56 -39.19
CA GLN A 164 3.59 39.51 -39.45
C GLN A 164 4.13 38.11 -39.12
N ASN A 165 5.40 37.83 -39.42
CA ASN A 165 6.04 36.56 -39.06
C ASN A 165 6.19 36.40 -37.53
N MET A 166 6.60 37.46 -36.82
CA MET A 166 6.69 37.44 -35.35
C MET A 166 5.32 37.23 -34.70
N HIS A 167 4.28 37.94 -35.14
CA HIS A 167 2.92 37.75 -34.63
C HIS A 167 2.39 36.34 -34.92
N SER A 168 2.63 35.82 -36.12
CA SER A 168 2.25 34.45 -36.49
C SER A 168 2.95 33.41 -35.62
N HIS A 169 4.24 33.60 -35.33
CA HIS A 169 5.01 32.70 -34.47
C HIS A 169 4.58 32.77 -33.00
N SER A 170 4.39 33.96 -32.43
CA SER A 170 3.87 34.14 -31.06
C SER A 170 2.53 33.42 -30.90
N ARG A 171 1.59 33.71 -31.80
CA ARG A 171 0.27 33.09 -31.80
C ARG A 171 0.33 31.56 -31.95
N ALA A 172 1.20 31.04 -32.82
CA ALA A 172 1.37 29.59 -32.97
C ALA A 172 1.95 28.92 -31.70
N SER A 173 2.85 29.61 -30.99
CA SER A 173 3.37 29.14 -29.69
C SER A 173 2.27 29.13 -28.63
N GLU A 174 1.51 30.23 -28.51
CA GLU A 174 0.38 30.36 -27.58
C GLU A 174 -0.72 29.31 -27.86
N GLU A 175 -1.05 29.05 -29.14
CA GLU A 175 -2.00 28.01 -29.54
C GLU A 175 -1.50 26.60 -29.19
N LEU A 176 -0.20 26.32 -29.35
CA LEU A 176 0.42 25.04 -28.99
C LEU A 176 0.45 24.83 -27.47
N GLU A 177 0.85 25.84 -26.71
CA GLU A 177 0.86 25.81 -25.25
C GLU A 177 -0.55 25.63 -24.69
N HIS A 178 -1.53 26.39 -25.20
CA HIS A 178 -2.93 26.26 -24.82
C HIS A 178 -3.51 24.87 -25.15
N ALA A 179 -3.16 24.29 -26.31
CA ALA A 179 -3.55 22.94 -26.68
C ALA A 179 -2.93 21.88 -25.72
N SER A 180 -1.64 22.02 -25.40
CA SER A 180 -0.92 21.17 -24.45
C SER A 180 -1.53 21.23 -23.04
N LEU A 181 -1.76 22.46 -22.53
CA LEU A 181 -2.38 22.67 -21.21
C LEU A 181 -3.80 22.10 -21.16
N LYS A 182 -4.59 22.26 -22.23
CA LYS A 182 -5.93 21.68 -22.33
C LYS A 182 -5.90 20.15 -22.33
N GLN A 183 -4.94 19.53 -23.01
CA GLN A 183 -4.74 18.07 -22.99
C GLN A 183 -4.34 17.59 -21.58
N HIS A 184 -3.43 18.32 -20.90
CA HIS A 184 -3.01 18.00 -19.53
C HIS A 184 -4.18 18.09 -18.54
N LEU A 185 -4.99 19.17 -18.60
CA LEU A 185 -6.21 19.32 -17.81
C LEU A 185 -7.21 18.17 -18.06
N GLN A 186 -7.38 17.75 -19.31
CA GLN A 186 -8.26 16.64 -19.65
C GLN A 186 -7.76 15.30 -19.09
N SER A 187 -6.44 15.08 -19.02
CA SER A 187 -5.86 13.92 -18.32
C SER A 187 -6.18 13.96 -16.83
N LEU A 188 -5.86 15.08 -16.16
CA LEU A 188 -6.10 15.24 -14.73
C LEU A 188 -7.58 15.05 -14.34
N LEU A 189 -8.51 15.48 -15.20
CA LEU A 189 -9.95 15.24 -15.00
C LEU A 189 -10.33 13.76 -15.12
N ASN A 190 -9.74 13.03 -16.09
CA ASN A 190 -9.93 11.58 -16.22
C ASN A 190 -9.34 10.84 -15.01
N ASP A 191 -8.13 11.19 -14.60
CA ASP A 191 -7.44 10.60 -13.45
C ASP A 191 -8.22 10.85 -12.15
N ASN A 192 -8.75 12.07 -11.96
CA ASN A 192 -9.65 12.38 -10.86
C ASN A 192 -10.96 11.55 -10.88
N GLN A 193 -11.49 11.24 -12.06
CA GLN A 193 -12.65 10.36 -12.20
C GLN A 193 -12.32 8.90 -11.88
N ILE A 194 -11.13 8.42 -12.28
CA ILE A 194 -10.61 7.09 -11.91
C ILE A 194 -10.45 6.99 -10.38
N LEU A 195 -9.82 7.98 -9.76
CA LEU A 195 -9.63 8.06 -8.31
C LEU A 195 -10.98 8.08 -7.55
N LYS A 196 -11.95 8.88 -8.00
CA LYS A 196 -13.31 8.89 -7.42
C LYS A 196 -13.99 7.52 -7.49
N ARG A 197 -13.86 6.80 -8.61
CA ARG A 197 -14.36 5.42 -8.74
C ARG A 197 -13.64 4.45 -7.80
N ALA A 198 -12.31 4.55 -7.69
CA ALA A 198 -11.51 3.70 -6.80
C ALA A 198 -11.88 3.91 -5.32
N VAL A 199 -12.05 5.17 -4.88
CA VAL A 199 -12.47 5.52 -3.52
C VAL A 199 -13.89 5.02 -3.22
N ALA A 200 -14.82 5.14 -4.17
CA ALA A 200 -16.18 4.61 -4.00
C ALA A 200 -16.18 3.08 -3.80
N VAL A 201 -15.43 2.34 -4.64
CA VAL A 201 -15.28 0.88 -4.52
C VAL A 201 -14.57 0.49 -3.21
N GLN A 202 -13.59 1.28 -2.74
CA GLN A 202 -12.94 1.04 -1.46
C GLN A 202 -13.91 1.24 -0.28
N HIS A 203 -14.73 2.29 -0.33
CA HIS A 203 -15.74 2.56 0.70
C HIS A 203 -16.81 1.46 0.76
N GLU A 204 -17.32 1.02 -0.38
CA GLU A 204 -18.27 -0.10 -0.48
C GLU A 204 -17.70 -1.39 0.14
N ARG A 205 -16.44 -1.73 -0.16
CA ARG A 205 -15.75 -2.89 0.44
C ARG A 205 -15.57 -2.78 1.94
N ILE A 206 -15.32 -1.58 2.47
CA ILE A 206 -15.23 -1.34 3.92
C ILE A 206 -16.59 -1.60 4.57
N LEU A 207 -17.68 -1.06 4.01
CA LEU A 207 -19.04 -1.28 4.51
C LEU A 207 -19.42 -2.77 4.49
N GLU A 208 -19.14 -3.48 3.40
CA GLU A 208 -19.33 -4.94 3.33
C GLU A 208 -18.52 -5.69 4.41
N GLN A 209 -17.29 -5.25 4.70
CA GLN A 209 -16.43 -5.90 5.69
C GLN A 209 -16.90 -5.62 7.12
N GLU A 210 -17.36 -4.41 7.41
CA GLU A 210 -17.99 -4.04 8.68
C GLU A 210 -19.29 -4.84 8.92
N GLU A 211 -20.10 -5.05 7.88
CA GLU A 211 -21.29 -5.89 7.94
C GLU A 211 -20.95 -7.36 8.22
N LYS A 212 -20.04 -7.96 7.44
CA LYS A 212 -19.56 -9.34 7.67
C LYS A 212 -18.95 -9.51 9.07
N MET A 213 -18.28 -8.48 9.60
CA MET A 213 -17.77 -8.50 10.97
C MET A 213 -18.90 -8.51 12.02
N ARG A 214 -19.95 -7.70 11.80
CA ARG A 214 -21.15 -7.63 12.66
C ARG A 214 -21.91 -8.97 12.65
N GLU A 215 -22.08 -9.57 11.48
CA GLU A 215 -22.69 -10.91 11.32
C GLU A 215 -21.85 -11.98 12.02
N ALA A 216 -20.53 -11.99 11.83
CA ALA A 216 -19.63 -12.95 12.49
C ALA A 216 -19.66 -12.82 14.03
N GLN A 217 -19.75 -11.59 14.56
CA GLN A 217 -19.95 -11.35 16.00
C GLN A 217 -21.31 -11.88 16.48
N SER A 218 -22.40 -11.64 15.73
CA SER A 218 -23.74 -12.17 16.04
C SER A 218 -23.75 -13.71 16.07
N LEU A 219 -23.20 -14.35 15.04
CA LEU A 219 -23.08 -15.82 14.97
C LEU A 219 -22.24 -16.39 16.12
N LYS A 220 -21.16 -15.70 16.53
CA LYS A 220 -20.35 -16.11 17.69
C LYS A 220 -21.16 -16.09 19.00
N LEU A 221 -22.04 -15.10 19.19
CA LEU A 221 -22.92 -15.06 20.37
C LEU A 221 -23.92 -16.23 20.37
N VAL A 222 -24.53 -16.53 19.22
CA VAL A 222 -25.46 -17.66 19.07
C VAL A 222 -24.76 -19.01 19.27
N LEU A 223 -23.54 -19.19 18.74
CA LEU A 223 -22.71 -20.37 18.96
C LEU A 223 -22.43 -20.55 20.46
N ASN A 224 -21.96 -19.50 21.15
CA ASN A 224 -21.72 -19.55 22.59
C ASN A 224 -22.99 -19.94 23.37
N GLN A 225 -24.15 -19.38 23.02
CA GLN A 225 -25.43 -19.72 23.64
C GLN A 225 -25.80 -21.20 23.44
N CYS A 226 -25.63 -21.74 22.23
CA CYS A 226 -25.85 -23.16 21.92
C CYS A 226 -24.88 -24.06 22.71
N HIS A 227 -23.62 -23.66 22.82
CA HIS A 227 -22.61 -24.38 23.57
C HIS A 227 -22.93 -24.44 25.08
N GLU A 228 -23.42 -23.35 25.69
CA GLU A 228 -23.91 -23.39 27.07
C GLU A 228 -25.17 -24.25 27.26
N GLN A 229 -26.09 -24.27 26.27
CA GLN A 229 -27.25 -25.17 26.32
C GLN A 229 -26.82 -26.65 26.29
N ILE A 230 -25.84 -27.00 25.46
CA ILE A 230 -25.28 -28.36 25.41
C ILE A 230 -24.64 -28.71 26.75
N ARG A 231 -23.76 -27.86 27.30
CA ARG A 231 -23.13 -28.09 28.61
C ARG A 231 -24.15 -28.23 29.75
N GLY A 232 -25.23 -27.44 29.73
CA GLY A 232 -26.33 -27.57 30.68
C GLY A 232 -27.06 -28.92 30.59
N LEU A 233 -27.34 -29.39 29.37
CA LEU A 233 -27.96 -30.71 29.14
C LEU A 233 -27.04 -31.87 29.52
N GLU A 234 -25.74 -31.77 29.24
CA GLU A 234 -24.73 -32.75 29.66
C GLU A 234 -24.72 -32.90 31.19
N VAL A 235 -24.62 -31.79 31.93
CA VAL A 235 -24.64 -31.80 33.41
C VAL A 235 -25.93 -32.40 33.98
N LEU A 236 -27.09 -32.06 33.40
CA LEU A 236 -28.38 -32.65 33.79
C LEU A 236 -28.42 -34.17 33.52
N PHE A 237 -27.89 -34.61 32.38
CA PHE A 237 -27.85 -36.03 32.03
C PHE A 237 -26.92 -36.83 32.95
N PHE A 238 -25.74 -36.30 33.28
CA PHE A 238 -24.82 -36.92 34.26
C PHE A 238 -25.47 -37.05 35.64
N HIS A 239 -26.08 -35.98 36.17
CA HIS A 239 -26.78 -36.05 37.46
C HIS A 239 -27.95 -37.05 37.47
N GLN A 240 -28.69 -37.14 36.36
CA GLN A 240 -29.78 -38.11 36.23
C GLN A 240 -29.24 -39.57 36.21
N LEU A 241 -28.15 -39.82 35.49
CA LEU A 241 -27.48 -41.13 35.49
C LEU A 241 -26.95 -41.50 36.87
N ASP A 242 -26.25 -40.59 37.56
CA ASP A 242 -25.73 -40.83 38.92
C ASP A 242 -26.87 -41.18 39.89
N SER A 243 -27.98 -40.45 39.83
CA SER A 243 -29.18 -40.72 40.65
C SER A 243 -29.78 -42.11 40.38
N VAL A 244 -29.88 -42.51 39.11
CA VAL A 244 -30.38 -43.85 38.72
C VAL A 244 -29.41 -44.95 39.17
N ILE A 245 -28.10 -44.76 38.98
CA ILE A 245 -27.07 -45.72 39.39
C ILE A 245 -27.09 -45.90 40.92
N LEU A 246 -27.11 -44.81 41.69
CA LEU A 246 -27.19 -44.86 43.15
C LEU A 246 -28.47 -45.55 43.63
N SER A 247 -29.61 -45.27 43.00
CA SER A 247 -30.89 -45.92 43.31
C SER A 247 -30.86 -47.43 43.04
N PHE A 248 -30.24 -47.85 41.92
CA PHE A 248 -30.09 -49.25 41.56
C PHE A 248 -29.12 -50.01 42.49
N VAL A 249 -27.99 -49.38 42.84
CA VAL A 249 -27.03 -49.91 43.83
C VAL A 249 -27.70 -50.07 45.21
N PHE A 250 -28.50 -49.10 45.64
CA PHE A 250 -29.27 -49.18 46.88
C PHE A 250 -30.30 -50.32 46.83
N TYR A 251 -31.04 -50.47 45.74
CA TYR A 251 -32.00 -51.56 45.55
C TYR A 251 -31.34 -52.95 45.64
N ILE A 252 -30.20 -53.14 44.96
CA ILE A 252 -29.41 -54.38 45.05
C ILE A 252 -28.94 -54.62 46.49
N LYS A 253 -28.49 -53.58 47.20
CA LYS A 253 -28.04 -53.67 48.60
C LYS A 253 -29.16 -54.12 49.54
N CYS A 254 -30.37 -53.59 49.38
CA CYS A 254 -31.54 -54.03 50.14
C CYS A 254 -31.91 -55.49 49.85
N CYS A 255 -31.92 -55.89 48.58
CA CYS A 255 -32.21 -57.28 48.17
C CYS A 255 -31.21 -58.27 48.77
N LEU A 256 -29.90 -57.95 48.76
CA LEU A 256 -28.85 -58.78 49.35
C LEU A 256 -28.91 -58.88 50.88
N MET A 257 -29.46 -57.87 51.57
CA MET A 257 -29.62 -57.85 53.03
C MET A 257 -30.92 -58.50 53.51
N GLY A 258 -31.78 -59.00 52.61
CA GLY A 258 -33.04 -59.69 52.96
C GLY A 258 -34.17 -58.76 53.42
N GLU A 259 -34.01 -57.43 53.33
CA GLU A 259 -35.06 -56.48 53.67
C GLU A 259 -36.08 -56.36 52.52
N PHE A 260 -37.13 -57.19 52.55
CA PHE A 260 -38.19 -57.19 51.55
C PHE A 260 -39.05 -55.92 51.61
N PHE A 261 -39.09 -55.18 50.51
CA PHE A 261 -39.94 -54.00 50.33
C PHE A 261 -41.26 -54.39 49.63
N VAL A 262 -42.38 -54.41 50.36
CA VAL A 262 -43.71 -54.64 49.76
C VAL A 262 -44.24 -53.31 49.22
N GLY A 263 -44.12 -53.11 47.92
CA GLY A 263 -44.64 -51.92 47.24
C GLY A 263 -46.16 -51.94 47.12
N ALA A 264 -46.82 -50.88 47.60
CA ALA A 264 -48.18 -50.57 47.20
C ALA A 264 -48.15 -49.68 45.95
N THR A 265 -48.79 -50.11 44.88
CA THR A 265 -49.07 -49.25 43.73
C THR A 265 -50.21 -48.32 44.07
N ASP A 266 -49.93 -47.04 44.31
CA ASP A 266 -50.76 -45.91 43.87
C ASP A 266 -50.07 -44.56 44.14
N GLY A 267 -50.29 -43.60 43.24
CA GLY A 267 -49.51 -42.37 43.17
C GLY A 267 -49.90 -41.30 44.18
N SER A 268 -49.39 -41.37 45.42
CA SER A 268 -49.24 -40.21 46.32
C SER A 268 -48.26 -40.50 47.46
N LEU A 269 -47.27 -39.61 47.66
CA LEU A 269 -46.24 -39.56 48.71
C LEU A 269 -45.90 -40.90 49.42
N CYS A 270 -44.79 -41.52 49.01
CA CYS A 270 -44.20 -42.69 49.65
C CYS A 270 -43.83 -42.44 51.13
N SER A 271 -44.71 -42.85 52.06
CA SER A 271 -44.35 -43.00 53.48
C SER A 271 -43.66 -44.34 53.70
N LEU A 272 -42.33 -44.32 53.84
CA LEU A 272 -41.52 -45.51 54.09
C LEU A 272 -41.88 -46.17 55.44
N LYS A 273 -42.30 -47.44 55.44
CA LYS A 273 -42.54 -48.22 56.66
C LYS A 273 -41.79 -49.56 56.60
N ILE A 274 -40.60 -49.57 57.20
CA ILE A 274 -39.76 -50.76 57.33
C ILE A 274 -40.44 -51.75 58.27
N LYS A 275 -40.69 -52.98 57.80
CA LYS A 275 -41.23 -54.06 58.64
C LYS A 275 -40.27 -55.25 58.61
N ARG A 276 -39.34 -55.27 59.57
CA ARG A 276 -38.43 -56.41 59.79
C ARG A 276 -39.26 -57.66 60.12
N ARG A 277 -39.03 -58.73 59.37
CA ARG A 277 -39.45 -60.08 59.73
C ARG A 277 -38.35 -60.64 60.62
N LEU A 278 -38.67 -60.94 61.88
CA LEU A 278 -37.88 -61.92 62.62
C LEU A 278 -38.38 -63.29 62.20
N ASP A 279 -37.47 -64.13 61.76
CA ASP A 279 -37.36 -65.57 62.05
C ASP A 279 -35.89 -65.97 61.78
#